data_AF-A0A8T1A4T8-F1
#
_entry.id   AF-A0A8T1A4T8-F1
#
_cell.length_a   1.000
_cell.length_b   1.000
_cell.length_c   1.000
_cell.angle_alpha   90.00
_cell.angle_beta   90.00
_cell.angle_gamma   90.00
#
_symmetry.space_group_name_H-M   'P 1'
#
loop_
_entity.id
_entity.type
_entity.pdbx_description
1 polymer ?
#
loop_
_entity_poly.entity_id
_entity_poly.type
_entity_poly.pdbx_seq_one_letter_code
_entity_poly.pdbx_strand_id
1 'polypeptide(L)'
;MAAIEELQLLNHILNVKEWGVVEDAGITEDYFQVHKETFEYVKGFKKKNGYLPTIETVMNKFHTFELVELENIDHVVRAVREDFLYREFKPILVSASETFAKKETTAAIQQLQMEAGRFLKSIGLRGQGYSYIENAQQRLDAYDKIHGRAKDEIIGMTTGFKPLDLATNGLEYTDGAVDYFLVFAPTNMGKTLISSFMMSAAWNSTLDDDYPAYFALEQRASEIAHNWDNTLAKVSRLALTREEERHGNLRP
;
A
#
# COMPACT_ATOMS: atom_id res chain seq x y z
N MET A 1 20.11 8.26 19.13
CA MET A 1 20.87 9.53 19.22
C MET A 1 19.87 10.61 18.82
N ALA A 2 18.81 10.78 19.64
CA ALA A 2 17.68 11.66 19.32
C ALA A 2 17.26 12.55 20.50
N ALA A 3 17.96 12.46 21.63
CA ALA A 3 17.58 13.17 22.85
C ALA A 3 17.68 14.70 22.66
N ILE A 4 18.64 15.16 21.86
CA ILE A 4 18.84 16.59 21.59
C ILE A 4 17.77 17.09 20.62
N GLU A 5 17.43 16.31 19.62
CA GLU A 5 16.44 16.61 18.59
C GLU A 5 15.01 16.63 19.19
N GLU A 6 14.72 15.73 20.14
CA GLU A 6 13.50 15.78 20.96
C GLU A 6 13.39 17.11 21.75
N LEU A 7 14.47 17.55 22.39
CA LEU A 7 14.53 18.84 23.09
C LEU A 7 14.37 20.02 22.11
N GLN A 8 15.06 19.99 20.96
CA GLN A 8 14.94 21.04 19.95
C GLN A 8 13.49 21.19 19.45
N LEU A 9 12.80 20.07 19.20
CA LEU A 9 11.40 20.08 18.80
C LEU A 9 10.50 20.70 19.88
N LEU A 10 10.65 20.26 21.14
CA LEU A 10 9.89 20.80 22.27
C LEU A 10 10.17 22.29 22.49
N ASN A 11 11.43 22.70 22.41
CA ASN A 11 11.83 24.11 22.52
C ASN A 11 11.22 24.96 21.41
N HIS A 12 11.21 24.46 20.17
CA HIS A 12 10.61 25.15 19.03
C HIS A 12 9.11 25.40 19.26
N ILE A 13 8.36 24.34 19.60
CA ILE A 13 6.91 24.41 19.86
C ILE A 13 6.60 25.40 20.99
N LEU A 14 7.38 25.38 22.07
CA LEU A 14 7.17 26.25 23.22
C LEU A 14 7.58 27.71 22.96
N ASN A 15 8.55 27.95 22.07
CA ASN A 15 9.02 29.29 21.71
C ASN A 15 8.06 29.97 20.72
N VAL A 16 7.72 29.27 19.63
CA VAL A 16 6.82 29.78 18.58
C VAL A 16 5.35 29.77 19.02
N LYS A 17 5.02 29.02 20.08
CA LYS A 17 3.64 28.81 20.58
C LYS A 17 2.73 28.16 19.54
N GLU A 18 3.31 27.34 18.68
CA GLU A 18 2.62 26.67 17.59
C GLU A 18 2.78 25.16 17.70
N TRP A 19 1.63 24.46 17.69
CA TRP A 19 1.60 23.00 17.72
C TRP A 19 1.45 22.39 16.31
N GLY A 20 1.17 23.21 15.29
CA GLY A 20 0.95 22.76 13.90
C GLY A 20 2.06 21.85 13.42
N VAL A 21 3.33 22.20 13.68
CA VAL A 21 4.51 21.39 13.34
C VAL A 21 4.41 19.92 13.78
N VAL A 22 3.81 19.63 14.94
CA VAL A 22 3.63 18.26 15.46
C VAL A 22 2.43 17.57 14.82
N GLU A 23 1.32 18.30 14.65
CA GLU A 23 0.09 17.80 14.04
C GLU A 23 0.32 17.46 12.55
N ASP A 24 0.92 18.37 11.80
CA ASP A 24 1.28 18.21 10.39
C ASP A 24 2.29 17.07 10.20
N ALA A 25 3.20 16.92 11.16
CA ALA A 25 4.16 15.83 11.18
C ALA A 25 3.59 14.49 11.73
N GLY A 26 2.35 14.44 12.20
CA GLY A 26 1.78 13.23 12.80
C GLY A 26 2.62 12.66 13.96
N ILE A 27 3.39 13.50 14.65
CA ILE A 27 4.26 13.09 15.75
C ILE A 27 3.41 12.86 17.01
N THR A 28 3.56 11.69 17.60
CA THR A 28 2.92 11.30 18.87
C THR A 28 3.95 11.17 19.99
N GLU A 29 3.48 10.95 21.20
CA GLU A 29 4.29 10.70 22.39
C GLU A 29 5.25 9.51 22.23
N ASP A 30 4.95 8.55 21.37
CA ASP A 30 5.76 7.35 21.16
C ASP A 30 7.05 7.61 20.37
N TYR A 31 7.13 8.75 19.69
CA TYR A 31 8.34 9.20 19.02
C TYR A 31 9.42 9.59 20.03
N PHE A 32 9.03 10.03 21.23
CA PHE A 32 9.95 10.49 22.27
C PHE A 32 10.41 9.32 23.15
N GLN A 33 11.71 9.13 23.26
CA GLN A 33 12.32 8.15 24.16
C GLN A 33 12.71 8.77 25.50
N VAL A 34 13.24 10.00 25.47
CA VAL A 34 13.83 10.65 26.65
C VAL A 34 12.87 11.68 27.23
N HIS A 35 12.23 12.48 26.38
CA HIS A 35 11.38 13.60 26.79
C HIS A 35 9.88 13.31 26.62
N LYS A 36 9.48 12.03 26.66
CA LYS A 36 8.08 11.59 26.52
C LYS A 36 7.15 12.25 27.53
N GLU A 37 7.53 12.25 28.81
CA GLU A 37 6.72 12.85 29.88
C GLU A 37 6.53 14.36 29.67
N THR A 38 7.56 15.04 29.17
CA THR A 38 7.50 16.47 28.83
C THR A 38 6.53 16.72 27.68
N PHE A 39 6.61 15.94 26.61
CA PHE A 39 5.69 16.03 25.47
C PHE A 39 4.24 15.76 25.88
N GLU A 40 3.99 14.70 26.65
CA GLU A 40 2.65 14.36 27.15
C GLU A 40 2.06 15.47 28.01
N TYR A 41 2.89 16.11 28.85
CA TYR A 41 2.46 17.27 29.63
C TYR A 41 2.08 18.45 28.74
N VAL A 42 2.92 18.81 27.77
CA VAL A 42 2.65 19.93 26.84
C VAL A 42 1.38 19.67 26.02
N LYS A 43 1.23 18.46 25.47
CA LYS A 43 0.04 18.00 24.73
C LYS A 43 -1.21 18.08 25.61
N GLY A 44 -1.14 17.56 26.84
CA GLY A 44 -2.23 17.61 27.80
C GLY A 44 -2.61 19.03 28.23
N PHE A 45 -1.61 19.90 28.41
CA PHE A 45 -1.82 21.31 28.76
C PHE A 45 -2.52 22.06 27.62
N LYS A 46 -2.07 21.89 26.36
CA LYS A 46 -2.75 22.44 25.17
C LYS A 46 -4.20 21.99 25.12
N LYS A 47 -4.44 20.68 25.27
CA LYS A 47 -5.79 20.10 25.21
C LYS A 47 -6.73 20.66 26.28
N LYS A 48 -6.22 20.91 27.49
CA LYS A 48 -7.03 21.39 28.62
C LYS A 48 -7.28 22.91 28.55
N ASN A 49 -6.28 23.67 28.13
CA ASN A 49 -6.28 25.14 28.27
C ASN A 49 -6.45 25.89 26.94
N GLY A 50 -6.30 25.20 25.80
CA GLY A 50 -6.37 25.79 24.46
C GLY A 50 -5.09 26.48 23.98
N TYR A 51 -4.07 26.57 24.83
CA TYR A 51 -2.78 27.19 24.53
C TYR A 51 -1.62 26.39 25.15
N LEU A 52 -0.40 26.62 24.66
CA LEU A 52 0.81 25.92 25.11
C LEU A 52 1.38 26.55 26.40
N PRO A 53 1.99 25.75 27.31
CA PRO A 53 2.62 26.26 28.51
C PRO A 53 3.82 27.17 28.18
N THR A 54 4.30 27.93 29.16
CA THR A 54 5.55 28.70 29.00
C THR A 54 6.77 27.81 29.19
N ILE A 55 7.91 28.23 28.64
CA ILE A 55 9.18 27.51 28.79
C ILE A 55 9.53 27.39 30.27
N GLU A 56 9.37 28.48 31.03
CA GLU A 56 9.63 28.50 32.48
C GLU A 56 8.73 27.52 33.23
N THR A 57 7.46 27.39 32.81
CA THR A 57 6.52 26.42 33.41
C THR A 57 7.00 24.99 33.18
N VAL A 58 7.52 24.69 32.00
CA VAL A 58 8.04 23.36 31.66
C VAL A 58 9.36 23.09 32.39
N MET A 59 10.31 24.03 32.39
CA MET A 59 11.59 23.91 33.10
C MET A 59 11.43 23.75 34.61
N ASN A 60 10.47 24.45 35.22
CA ASN A 60 10.18 24.31 36.65
C ASN A 60 9.63 22.92 37.00
N LYS A 61 9.01 22.23 36.04
CA LYS A 61 8.40 20.92 36.25
C LYS A 61 9.32 19.75 35.87
N PHE A 62 10.14 19.93 34.85
CA PHE A 62 11.02 18.89 34.31
C PHE A 62 12.48 19.34 34.38
N HIS A 63 13.22 18.81 35.35
CA HIS A 63 14.63 19.16 35.56
C HIS A 63 15.56 18.68 34.43
N THR A 64 15.12 17.72 33.61
CA THR A 64 15.83 17.23 32.43
C THR A 64 15.57 18.07 31.18
N PHE A 65 14.67 19.06 31.26
CA PHE A 65 14.33 19.93 30.14
C PHE A 65 15.26 21.13 30.12
N GLU A 66 16.05 21.24 29.05
CA GLU A 66 17.08 22.28 28.90
C GLU A 66 16.87 23.11 27.63
N LEU A 67 17.35 24.35 27.67
CA LEU A 67 17.34 25.22 26.52
C LEU A 67 18.49 24.88 25.57
N VAL A 68 18.14 24.35 24.40
CA VAL A 68 19.07 24.01 23.32
C VAL A 68 18.94 24.98 22.14
N GLU A 69 20.02 25.12 21.38
CA GLU A 69 20.02 25.89 20.13
C GLU A 69 19.10 25.22 19.10
N LEU A 70 18.26 26.02 18.44
CA LEU A 70 17.27 25.54 17.48
C LEU A 70 17.91 25.39 16.10
N GLU A 71 17.97 24.15 15.62
CA GLU A 71 18.25 23.87 14.21
C GLU A 71 17.03 24.09 13.32
N ASN A 72 17.21 23.88 12.02
CA ASN A 72 16.11 23.87 11.06
C ASN A 72 15.04 22.86 11.49
N ILE A 73 13.79 23.32 11.65
CA ILE A 73 12.70 22.50 12.18
C ILE A 73 12.39 21.26 11.31
N ASP A 74 12.53 21.36 9.99
CA ASP A 74 12.31 20.22 9.08
C ASP A 74 13.37 19.13 9.28
N HIS A 75 14.61 19.53 9.57
CA HIS A 75 15.68 18.60 9.93
C HIS A 75 15.36 17.89 11.25
N VAL A 76 14.97 18.65 12.28
CA VAL A 76 14.63 18.12 13.61
C VAL A 76 13.45 17.14 13.52
N VAL A 77 12.37 17.51 12.85
CA VAL A 77 11.20 16.64 12.64
C VAL A 77 11.57 15.35 11.92
N ARG A 78 12.44 15.44 10.89
CA ARG A 78 12.95 14.26 10.18
C ARG A 78 13.78 13.35 11.09
N ALA A 79 14.67 13.93 11.88
CA ALA A 79 15.53 13.17 12.79
C ALA A 79 14.73 12.44 13.87
N VAL A 80 13.75 13.10 14.49
CA VAL A 80 12.85 12.49 15.48
C VAL A 80 12.04 11.34 14.87
N ARG A 81 11.52 11.51 13.64
CA ARG A 81 10.81 10.44 12.93
C ARG A 81 11.74 9.27 12.61
N GLU A 82 12.93 9.53 12.10
CA GLU A 82 13.88 8.47 11.73
C GLU A 82 14.35 7.66 12.93
N ASP A 83 14.62 8.30 14.08
CA ASP A 83 15.01 7.57 15.30
C ASP A 83 13.87 6.68 15.81
N PHE A 84 12.62 7.15 15.76
CA PHE A 84 11.45 6.32 16.06
C PHE A 84 11.36 5.12 15.11
N LEU A 85 11.46 5.34 13.79
CA LEU A 85 11.39 4.26 12.80
C LEU A 85 12.51 3.24 13.02
N TYR A 86 13.72 3.70 13.28
CA TYR A 86 14.86 2.85 13.58
C TYR A 86 14.63 2.02 14.85
N ARG A 87 14.13 2.64 15.92
CA ARG A 87 13.85 1.96 17.19
C ARG A 87 12.80 0.86 17.05
N GLU A 88 11.72 1.13 16.33
CA GLU A 88 10.63 0.17 16.12
C GLU A 88 10.99 -0.93 15.11
N PHE A 89 11.79 -0.60 14.09
CA PHE A 89 12.16 -1.57 13.06
C PHE A 89 13.35 -2.46 13.45
N LYS A 90 14.25 -1.99 14.31
CA LYS A 90 15.43 -2.76 14.75
C LYS A 90 15.07 -4.14 15.36
N PRO A 91 14.06 -4.28 16.24
CA PRO A 91 13.64 -5.59 16.75
C PRO A 91 13.23 -6.58 15.66
N ILE A 92 12.57 -6.11 14.60
CA ILE A 92 12.16 -6.92 13.44
C ILE A 92 13.39 -7.50 12.74
N LEU A 93 14.39 -6.65 12.48
CA LEU A 93 15.65 -7.09 11.88
C LEU A 93 16.41 -8.09 12.76
N VAL A 94 16.47 -7.85 14.07
CA VAL A 94 17.11 -8.77 15.02
C VAL A 94 16.41 -10.11 15.00
N SER A 95 15.07 -10.15 15.08
CA SER A 95 14.32 -11.40 15.06
C SER A 95 14.52 -12.20 13.77
N ALA A 96 14.47 -11.55 12.61
CA ALA A 96 14.75 -12.20 11.33
C ALA A 96 16.20 -12.73 11.25
N SER A 97 17.16 -11.99 11.81
CA SER A 97 18.57 -12.42 11.88
C SER A 97 18.77 -13.68 12.74
N GLU A 98 18.02 -13.81 13.83
CA GLU A 98 18.05 -15.00 14.69
C GLU A 98 17.48 -16.24 13.97
N THR A 99 16.40 -16.07 13.20
CA THR A 99 15.83 -17.13 12.35
C THR A 99 16.81 -17.54 11.26
N PHE A 100 17.48 -16.56 10.63
CA PHE A 100 18.52 -16.82 9.64
C PHE A 100 19.70 -17.59 10.24
N ALA A 101 20.15 -17.21 11.45
CA ALA A 101 21.25 -17.88 12.16
C ALA A 101 20.97 -19.37 12.45
N LYS A 102 19.70 -19.76 12.55
CA LYS A 102 19.25 -21.16 12.69
C LYS A 102 19.27 -21.96 11.36
N LYS A 103 19.77 -21.36 10.27
CA LYS A 103 19.77 -21.91 8.90
C LYS A 103 18.37 -22.08 8.29
N GLU A 104 17.38 -21.36 8.79
CA GLU A 104 16.01 -21.34 8.27
C GLU A 104 15.81 -20.15 7.31
N THR A 105 16.59 -20.09 6.23
CA THR A 105 16.67 -18.90 5.35
C THR A 105 15.33 -18.51 4.73
N THR A 106 14.53 -19.48 4.26
CA THR A 106 13.21 -19.21 3.68
C THR A 106 12.23 -18.64 4.71
N ALA A 107 12.26 -19.16 5.94
CA ALA A 107 11.43 -18.67 7.04
C ALA A 107 11.84 -17.24 7.44
N ALA A 108 13.14 -16.94 7.51
CA ALA A 108 13.63 -15.60 7.81
C ALA A 108 13.19 -14.56 6.76
N ILE A 109 13.23 -14.92 5.47
CA ILE A 109 12.76 -14.04 4.38
C ILE A 109 11.25 -13.78 4.50
N GLN A 110 10.45 -14.83 4.71
CA GLN A 110 8.99 -14.69 4.88
C GLN A 110 8.63 -13.87 6.11
N GLN A 111 9.34 -14.09 7.23
CA GLN A 111 9.17 -13.32 8.45
C GLN A 111 9.44 -11.83 8.21
N LEU A 112 10.59 -11.50 7.61
CA LEU A 112 10.96 -10.12 7.32
C LEU A 112 9.92 -9.45 6.40
N GLN A 113 9.47 -10.14 5.34
CA GLN A 113 8.46 -9.61 4.43
C GLN A 113 7.14 -9.30 5.14
N MET A 114 6.66 -10.22 5.99
CA MET A 114 5.41 -10.03 6.73
C MET A 114 5.52 -8.92 7.78
N GLU A 115 6.57 -8.93 8.60
CA GLU A 115 6.74 -7.98 9.70
C GLU A 115 7.04 -6.57 9.19
N ALA A 116 7.88 -6.42 8.16
CA ALA A 116 8.09 -5.13 7.51
C ALA A 116 6.80 -4.61 6.85
N GLY A 117 6.04 -5.49 6.20
CA GLY A 117 4.74 -5.14 5.63
C GLY A 117 3.72 -4.68 6.69
N ARG A 118 3.71 -5.29 7.87
CA ARG A 118 2.88 -4.85 9.01
C ARG A 118 3.35 -3.51 9.58
N PHE A 119 4.66 -3.34 9.74
CA PHE A 119 5.25 -2.11 10.25
C PHE A 119 4.96 -0.91 9.33
N LEU A 120 5.14 -1.06 8.02
CA LEU A 120 4.80 -0.02 7.03
C LEU A 120 3.32 0.39 7.08
N LYS A 121 2.42 -0.56 7.39
CA LYS A 121 1.01 -0.25 7.60
C LYS A 121 0.76 0.48 8.92
N SER A 122 1.44 0.11 10.01
CA SER A 122 1.23 0.71 11.33
C SER A 122 1.71 2.16 11.42
N ILE A 123 2.79 2.52 10.71
CA ILE A 123 3.33 3.89 10.71
C ILE A 123 2.57 4.84 9.77
N GLY A 124 1.45 4.43 9.19
CA GLY A 124 0.59 5.32 8.42
C GLY A 124 1.20 5.85 7.12
N LEU A 125 2.36 5.35 6.68
CA LEU A 125 2.93 5.66 5.36
C LEU A 125 1.98 5.31 4.19
N ARG A 126 0.96 4.48 4.46
CA ARG A 126 -0.13 4.13 3.53
C ARG A 126 -1.51 4.72 3.88
N GLY A 127 -1.60 5.67 4.82
CA GLY A 127 -2.88 5.99 5.46
C GLY A 127 -3.07 7.42 5.96
N GLN A 128 -2.42 8.43 5.36
CA GLN A 128 -2.99 9.78 5.48
C GLN A 128 -4.31 9.82 4.71
N GLY A 129 -5.36 10.33 5.34
CA GLY A 129 -6.66 10.48 4.70
C GLY A 129 -6.53 11.27 3.41
N TYR A 130 -7.26 10.86 2.37
CA TYR A 130 -7.25 11.54 1.09
C TYR A 130 -8.02 12.86 1.20
N SER A 131 -7.33 14.00 1.07
CA SER A 131 -7.94 15.32 1.12
C SER A 131 -8.48 15.70 -0.26
N TYR A 132 -9.80 15.74 -0.41
CA TYR A 132 -10.40 16.10 -1.70
C TYR A 132 -10.03 17.52 -2.16
N ILE A 133 -9.70 18.42 -1.24
CA ILE A 133 -9.36 19.81 -1.57
C ILE A 133 -7.88 19.94 -1.93
N GLU A 134 -6.99 19.40 -1.09
CA GLU A 134 -5.54 19.54 -1.29
C GLU A 134 -5.05 18.70 -2.48
N ASN A 135 -5.66 17.53 -2.72
CA ASN A 135 -5.32 16.67 -3.86
C ASN A 135 -6.09 17.02 -5.15
N ALA A 136 -6.75 18.19 -5.23
CA ALA A 136 -7.54 18.56 -6.40
C ALA A 136 -6.70 18.66 -7.70
N GLN A 137 -5.51 19.24 -7.62
CA GLN A 137 -4.62 19.37 -8.77
C GLN A 137 -4.17 18.00 -9.29
N GLN A 138 -3.83 17.09 -8.39
CA GLN A 138 -3.41 15.72 -8.75
C GLN A 138 -4.52 14.96 -9.51
N ARG A 139 -5.80 15.18 -9.16
CA ARG A 139 -6.93 14.60 -9.90
C ARG A 139 -7.10 15.21 -11.29
N LEU A 140 -6.89 16.51 -11.42
CA LEU A 140 -6.92 17.19 -12.72
C LEU A 140 -5.82 16.66 -13.63
N ASP A 141 -4.59 16.55 -13.12
CA ASP A 141 -3.46 16.01 -13.87
C ASP A 141 -3.72 14.55 -14.30
N ALA A 142 -4.37 13.74 -13.46
CA ALA A 142 -4.78 12.38 -13.80
C ALA A 142 -5.86 12.36 -14.90
N TYR A 143 -6.84 13.26 -14.84
CA TYR A 143 -7.86 13.44 -15.89
C TYR A 143 -7.24 13.84 -17.23
N ASP A 144 -6.32 14.80 -17.23
CA ASP A 144 -5.70 15.29 -18.46
C ASP A 144 -4.83 14.23 -19.15
N LYS A 145 -4.19 13.34 -18.40
CA LYS A 145 -3.46 12.17 -18.95
C LYS A 145 -4.34 11.21 -19.73
N ILE A 146 -5.62 11.13 -19.38
CA ILE A 146 -6.58 10.21 -19.99
C ILE A 146 -7.55 10.91 -20.95
N HIS A 147 -7.50 12.23 -21.02
CA HIS A 147 -8.33 13.07 -21.88
C HIS A 147 -7.85 13.05 -23.33
N GLY A 148 -8.78 13.13 -24.29
CA GLY A 148 -8.46 13.22 -25.73
C GLY A 148 -8.14 11.90 -26.44
N ARG A 149 -8.33 10.75 -25.78
CA ARG A 149 -8.17 9.42 -26.37
C ARG A 149 -9.26 9.06 -27.37
N ALA A 150 -8.96 8.10 -28.24
CA ALA A 150 -9.93 7.59 -29.20
C ALA A 150 -11.09 6.85 -28.48
N LYS A 151 -12.27 6.82 -29.10
CA LYS A 151 -13.48 6.21 -28.49
C LYS A 151 -13.37 4.70 -28.25
N ASP A 152 -12.43 4.05 -28.91
CA ASP A 152 -12.17 2.62 -28.89
C ASP A 152 -10.90 2.24 -28.12
N GLU A 153 -10.22 3.22 -27.52
CA GLU A 153 -9.06 3.01 -26.66
C GLU A 153 -9.50 2.74 -25.22
N ILE A 154 -9.07 1.60 -24.65
CA ILE A 154 -9.36 1.22 -23.27
C ILE A 154 -8.15 1.47 -22.35
N ILE A 155 -8.39 1.84 -21.08
CA ILE A 155 -7.32 1.98 -20.06
C ILE A 155 -6.89 0.61 -19.55
N GLY A 156 -7.89 -0.17 -19.15
CA GLY A 156 -7.69 -1.40 -18.42
C GLY A 156 -7.39 -2.58 -19.32
N MET A 157 -7.23 -3.75 -18.70
CA MET A 157 -7.13 -5.00 -19.43
C MET A 157 -8.45 -5.31 -20.15
N THR A 158 -8.38 -5.86 -21.37
CA THR A 158 -9.60 -6.29 -22.08
C THR A 158 -10.26 -7.46 -21.36
N THR A 159 -11.58 -7.42 -21.29
CA THR A 159 -12.42 -8.56 -20.87
C THR A 159 -12.62 -9.57 -22.01
N GLY A 160 -12.20 -9.24 -23.23
CA GLY A 160 -12.52 -9.99 -24.45
C GLY A 160 -13.92 -9.72 -25.00
N PHE A 161 -14.79 -9.01 -24.27
CA PHE A 161 -16.11 -8.61 -24.71
C PHE A 161 -16.12 -7.13 -25.10
N LYS A 162 -16.02 -6.82 -26.40
CA LYS A 162 -15.97 -5.44 -26.90
C LYS A 162 -17.06 -4.51 -26.33
N PRO A 163 -18.35 -4.91 -26.21
CA PRO A 163 -19.37 -4.05 -25.60
C PRO A 163 -19.10 -3.76 -24.11
N LEU A 164 -18.54 -4.73 -23.38
CA LEU A 164 -18.20 -4.57 -21.98
C LEU A 164 -16.97 -3.67 -21.83
N ASP A 165 -15.94 -3.91 -22.64
CA ASP A 165 -14.72 -3.09 -22.66
C ASP A 165 -15.00 -1.62 -22.95
N LEU A 166 -15.89 -1.33 -23.91
CA LEU A 166 -16.30 0.04 -24.20
C LEU A 166 -17.15 0.67 -23.10
N ALA A 167 -17.89 -0.15 -22.34
CA ALA A 167 -18.74 0.33 -21.24
C ALA A 167 -17.96 0.54 -19.93
N THR A 168 -16.94 -0.28 -19.67
CA THR A 168 -16.14 -0.25 -18.43
C THR A 168 -14.76 0.36 -18.61
N ASN A 169 -14.34 0.62 -19.85
CA ASN A 169 -12.99 1.05 -20.21
C ASN A 169 -11.91 -0.01 -19.93
N GLY A 170 -12.29 -1.29 -20.08
CA GLY A 170 -11.49 -2.45 -19.66
C GLY A 170 -11.62 -2.73 -18.16
N LEU A 171 -10.72 -3.54 -17.62
CA LEU A 171 -10.55 -3.82 -16.19
C LEU A 171 -9.37 -2.98 -15.65
N GLU A 172 -9.66 -1.97 -14.85
CA GLU A 172 -8.63 -1.06 -14.35
C GLU A 172 -7.73 -1.75 -13.30
N TYR A 173 -6.42 -1.64 -13.49
CA TYR A 173 -5.40 -2.28 -12.66
C TYR A 173 -4.29 -1.31 -12.22
N THR A 174 -4.46 -0.01 -12.48
CA THR A 174 -3.47 1.02 -12.18
C THR A 174 -3.45 1.39 -10.69
N ASP A 175 -2.30 1.87 -10.22
CA ASP A 175 -2.11 2.30 -8.84
C ASP A 175 -3.19 3.30 -8.40
N GLY A 176 -4.05 2.88 -7.45
CA GLY A 176 -5.13 3.68 -6.88
C GLY A 176 -6.54 3.30 -7.32
N ALA A 177 -6.70 2.51 -8.38
CA ALA A 177 -7.98 2.00 -8.85
C ALA A 177 -7.83 0.56 -9.36
N VAL A 178 -8.35 -0.39 -8.59
CA VAL A 178 -8.41 -1.80 -8.97
C VAL A 178 -9.87 -2.21 -9.03
N ASP A 179 -10.32 -2.60 -10.22
CA ASP A 179 -11.68 -3.06 -10.40
C ASP A 179 -11.88 -4.46 -9.83
N TYR A 180 -12.98 -4.63 -9.10
CA TYR A 180 -13.45 -5.93 -8.65
C TYR A 180 -14.65 -6.35 -9.50
N PHE A 181 -14.40 -7.30 -10.41
CA PHE A 181 -15.44 -7.83 -11.28
C PHE A 181 -16.05 -9.12 -10.70
N LEU A 182 -17.36 -9.13 -10.45
CA LEU A 182 -18.07 -10.30 -9.93
C LEU A 182 -18.99 -10.91 -11.00
N VAL A 183 -18.73 -12.16 -11.37
CA VAL A 183 -19.60 -12.94 -12.24
C VAL A 183 -20.58 -13.76 -11.39
N PHE A 184 -21.85 -13.39 -11.40
CA PHE A 184 -22.91 -14.15 -10.74
C PHE A 184 -23.79 -14.86 -11.77
N ALA A 185 -23.85 -16.19 -11.70
CA ALA A 185 -24.74 -16.99 -12.52
C ALA A 185 -25.18 -18.28 -11.80
N PRO A 186 -26.36 -18.83 -12.12
CA PRO A 186 -26.79 -20.14 -11.62
C PRO A 186 -25.76 -21.25 -11.90
N THR A 187 -25.89 -22.38 -11.21
CA THR A 187 -25.09 -23.56 -11.50
C THR A 187 -25.26 -24.01 -12.95
N ASN A 188 -24.16 -24.47 -13.55
CA ASN A 188 -24.12 -24.96 -14.93
C ASN A 188 -24.42 -23.93 -16.06
N MET A 189 -24.34 -22.62 -15.78
CA MET A 189 -24.55 -21.55 -16.78
C MET A 189 -23.25 -21.03 -17.41
N GLY A 190 -22.17 -21.81 -17.36
CA GLY A 190 -20.91 -21.44 -18.01
C GLY A 190 -20.09 -20.36 -17.29
N LYS A 191 -20.35 -20.10 -16.01
CA LYS A 191 -19.58 -19.11 -15.21
C LYS A 191 -18.06 -19.32 -15.27
N THR A 192 -17.58 -20.56 -15.14
CA THR A 192 -16.16 -20.91 -15.29
C THR A 192 -15.63 -20.61 -16.69
N LEU A 193 -16.44 -20.85 -17.73
CA LEU A 193 -16.01 -20.64 -19.11
C LEU A 193 -15.88 -19.13 -19.41
N ILE A 194 -16.82 -18.32 -18.91
CA ILE A 194 -16.79 -16.87 -19.03
C ILE A 194 -15.56 -16.31 -18.31
N SER A 195 -15.29 -16.71 -17.07
CA SER A 195 -14.09 -16.25 -16.34
C SER A 195 -12.80 -16.68 -17.02
N SER A 196 -12.74 -17.92 -17.54
CA SER A 196 -11.57 -18.42 -18.29
C SER A 196 -11.35 -17.66 -19.60
N PHE A 197 -12.42 -17.26 -20.28
CA PHE A 197 -12.34 -16.45 -21.49
C PHE A 197 -11.86 -15.02 -21.21
N MET A 198 -12.41 -14.37 -20.18
CA MET A 198 -11.97 -13.03 -19.79
C MET A 198 -10.49 -13.01 -19.40
N MET A 199 -10.06 -14.02 -18.62
CA MET A 199 -8.68 -14.17 -18.20
C MET A 199 -7.73 -14.43 -19.38
N SER A 200 -8.15 -15.22 -20.38
CA SER A 200 -7.32 -15.46 -21.58
C SER A 200 -7.27 -14.26 -22.51
N ALA A 201 -8.35 -13.48 -22.59
CA ALA A 201 -8.37 -12.21 -23.33
C ALA A 201 -7.43 -11.19 -22.71
N ALA A 202 -7.48 -11.03 -21.37
CA ALA A 202 -6.57 -10.16 -20.63
C ALA A 202 -5.10 -10.57 -20.85
N TRP A 203 -4.78 -11.86 -20.71
CA TRP A 203 -3.41 -12.36 -20.93
C TRP A 203 -2.89 -12.12 -22.35
N ASN A 204 -3.72 -12.33 -23.37
CA ASN A 204 -3.33 -12.07 -24.76
C ASN A 204 -3.15 -10.57 -25.07
N SER A 205 -3.60 -9.69 -24.19
CA SER A 205 -3.49 -8.22 -24.35
C SER A 205 -2.32 -7.60 -23.60
N THR A 206 -1.59 -8.37 -22.78
CA THR A 206 -0.45 -7.91 -21.97
C THR A 206 0.90 -8.39 -22.53
N LEU A 207 2.01 -7.81 -22.04
CA LEU A 207 3.39 -8.20 -22.39
C LEU A 207 3.91 -9.36 -21.51
N ASP A 208 4.92 -10.07 -22.04
CA ASP A 208 5.33 -11.48 -21.78
C ASP A 208 5.52 -11.99 -20.33
N ASP A 209 5.49 -11.14 -19.29
CA ASP A 209 5.90 -11.52 -17.91
C ASP A 209 4.76 -11.51 -16.86
N ASP A 210 3.51 -11.26 -17.25
CA ASP A 210 2.36 -11.28 -16.33
C ASP A 210 1.53 -12.57 -16.48
N TYR A 211 1.48 -13.37 -15.42
CA TYR A 211 0.79 -14.66 -15.41
C TYR A 211 -0.49 -14.55 -14.59
N PRO A 212 -1.67 -14.62 -15.21
CA PRO A 212 -2.92 -14.54 -14.47
C PRO A 212 -3.05 -15.75 -13.52
N ALA A 213 -3.46 -15.49 -12.28
CA ALA A 213 -3.72 -16.52 -11.28
C ALA A 213 -5.22 -16.88 -11.23
N TYR A 214 -5.54 -18.16 -11.31
CA TYR A 214 -6.93 -18.64 -11.20
C TYR A 214 -7.11 -19.50 -9.95
N PHE A 215 -7.96 -19.04 -9.03
CA PHE A 215 -8.32 -19.78 -7.82
C PHE A 215 -9.67 -20.46 -8.01
N ALA A 216 -9.68 -21.80 -8.05
CA ALA A 216 -10.89 -22.60 -8.17
C ALA A 216 -11.13 -23.39 -6.87
N LEU A 217 -12.31 -23.23 -6.27
CA LEU A 217 -12.74 -24.02 -5.11
C LEU A 217 -13.67 -25.18 -5.49
N GLU A 218 -14.41 -25.05 -6.59
CA GLU A 218 -15.40 -26.04 -7.04
C GLU A 218 -14.82 -27.12 -7.97
N GLN A 219 -13.77 -26.79 -8.72
CA GLN A 219 -13.23 -27.64 -9.79
C GLN A 219 -11.76 -27.94 -9.58
N ARG A 220 -11.30 -29.08 -10.11
CA ARG A 220 -9.89 -29.47 -10.08
C ARG A 220 -9.08 -28.59 -11.02
N ALA A 221 -7.81 -28.35 -10.70
CA ALA A 221 -6.90 -27.54 -11.52
C ALA A 221 -6.82 -28.03 -12.98
N SER A 222 -6.84 -29.34 -13.22
CA SER A 222 -6.83 -29.91 -14.58
C SER A 222 -8.08 -29.58 -15.40
N GLU A 223 -9.25 -29.48 -14.77
CA GLU A 223 -10.48 -29.10 -15.48
C GLU A 223 -10.47 -27.63 -15.90
N ILE A 224 -9.90 -26.77 -15.06
CA ILE A 224 -9.70 -25.35 -15.37
C ILE A 224 -8.68 -25.21 -16.50
N ALA A 225 -7.55 -25.92 -16.43
CA ALA A 225 -6.54 -25.92 -17.49
C ALA A 225 -7.13 -26.34 -18.85
N HIS A 226 -7.98 -27.38 -18.88
CA HIS A 226 -8.66 -27.75 -20.13
C HIS A 226 -9.61 -26.68 -20.66
N ASN A 227 -10.30 -25.95 -19.79
CA ASN A 227 -11.15 -24.84 -20.23
C ASN A 227 -10.30 -23.70 -20.80
N TRP A 228 -9.17 -23.41 -20.16
CA TRP A 228 -8.19 -22.44 -20.61
C TRP A 228 -7.61 -22.79 -21.98
N ASP A 229 -7.13 -24.02 -22.17
CA ASP A 229 -6.60 -24.47 -23.46
C ASP A 229 -7.67 -24.36 -24.56
N ASN A 230 -8.91 -24.72 -24.24
CA ASN A 230 -10.04 -24.61 -25.16
C ASN A 230 -10.33 -23.15 -25.55
N THR A 231 -10.34 -22.21 -24.60
CA THR A 231 -10.55 -20.78 -24.91
C THR A 231 -9.38 -20.18 -25.67
N LEU A 232 -8.15 -20.55 -25.33
CA LEU A 232 -6.93 -20.08 -25.98
C LEU A 232 -6.83 -20.57 -27.44
N ALA A 233 -7.00 -21.87 -27.66
CA ALA A 233 -6.92 -22.47 -28.98
C ALA A 233 -8.19 -22.27 -29.82
N LYS A 234 -9.31 -21.87 -29.19
CA LYS A 234 -10.64 -21.67 -29.82
C LYS A 234 -11.22 -22.96 -30.43
N VAL A 235 -11.08 -24.10 -29.74
CA VAL A 235 -11.24 -25.44 -30.37
C VAL A 235 -12.39 -26.34 -29.91
N SER A 236 -13.35 -25.99 -29.07
CA SER A 236 -14.30 -26.99 -28.52
C SER A 236 -13.64 -28.10 -27.66
N ARG A 237 -14.27 -28.38 -26.53
CA ARG A 237 -13.82 -29.42 -25.60
C ARG A 237 -13.88 -30.83 -26.21
N LEU A 238 -14.79 -31.05 -27.16
CA LEU A 238 -14.95 -32.36 -27.78
C LEU A 238 -13.74 -32.70 -28.65
N ALA A 239 -13.25 -31.75 -29.44
CA ALA A 239 -12.10 -31.93 -30.33
C ALA A 239 -10.76 -32.06 -29.56
N LEU A 240 -10.69 -31.56 -28.32
CA LEU A 240 -9.52 -31.77 -27.45
C LEU A 240 -9.52 -33.13 -26.76
N THR A 241 -10.70 -33.71 -26.53
CA THR A 241 -10.84 -35.00 -25.80
C THR A 241 -10.92 -36.20 -26.75
N ARG A 242 -11.32 -35.98 -28.00
CA ARG A 242 -11.24 -36.94 -29.10
C ARG A 242 -10.18 -36.38 -30.05
N GLU A 243 -9.04 -37.06 -30.21
CA GLU A 243 -7.90 -36.62 -31.06
C GLU A 243 -8.28 -36.37 -32.54
N GLU A 244 -9.05 -35.33 -32.85
CA GLU A 244 -9.50 -35.04 -34.22
C GLU A 244 -8.71 -33.89 -34.86
N GLU A 245 -8.13 -32.95 -34.10
CA GLU A 245 -7.26 -31.90 -34.67
C GLU A 245 -6.12 -31.44 -33.72
N ARG A 246 -4.86 -31.60 -34.16
CA ARG A 246 -3.70 -30.91 -33.56
C ARG A 246 -3.52 -29.55 -34.24
N HIS A 247 -4.01 -28.47 -33.64
CA HIS A 247 -3.67 -27.10 -34.08
C HIS A 247 -2.43 -26.59 -33.35
N GLY A 248 -1.39 -26.26 -34.12
CA GLY A 248 -0.02 -26.00 -33.67
C GLY A 248 0.24 -24.66 -32.96
N ASN A 249 -0.71 -24.14 -32.18
CA ASN A 249 -0.57 -22.82 -31.52
C ASN A 249 -0.53 -22.86 -29.98
N LEU A 250 -0.39 -24.02 -29.37
CA LEU A 250 -0.12 -24.09 -27.93
C LEU A 250 1.37 -23.76 -27.71
N ARG A 251 1.65 -22.53 -27.27
CA ARG A 251 2.99 -22.20 -26.75
C ARG A 251 3.20 -22.98 -25.44
N PRO A 252 4.41 -23.52 -25.21
CA PRO A 252 4.75 -24.22 -23.98
C PRO A 252 4.65 -23.32 -22.74
#